data_AF-E9D0U2-F1
#
_entry.id   AF-E9D0U2-F1
#
_cell.length_a   1.000
_cell.length_b   1.000
_cell.length_c   1.000
_cell.angle_alpha   90.00
_cell.angle_beta   90.00
_cell.angle_gamma   90.00
#
_symmetry.space_group_name_H-M   'P 1'
#
loop_
_entity.id
_entity.type
_entity.pdbx_description
1 polymer ?
#
loop_
_entity_poly.entity_id
_entity_poly.type
_entity_poly.pdbx_seq_one_letter_code
_entity_poly.pdbx_strand_id
1 'polypeptide(L)' 'MLFTRSVSLTNFIVASSALCFQVFVLYPWHKQLDDSFEALKKEHMQVLQREMVQIEELRSVREQLREVMARQRKWF' A
#
# COMPACT_ATOMS: atom_id res chain seq x y z
N MET A 1 14.96 49.20 -21.36
CA MET A 1 14.31 48.10 -22.10
C MET A 1 15.01 46.75 -21.96
N LEU A 2 16.34 46.70 -21.72
CA LEU A 2 17.06 45.44 -21.47
C LEU A 2 16.70 44.81 -20.11
N PHE A 3 16.62 45.61 -19.05
CA PHE A 3 16.39 45.11 -17.67
C PHE A 3 15.03 44.41 -17.50
N THR A 4 13.94 44.96 -18.05
CA THR A 4 12.60 44.35 -18.03
C THR A 4 12.51 43.08 -18.87
N ARG A 5 13.30 42.99 -19.95
CA ARG A 5 13.42 41.77 -20.76
C ARG A 5 14.20 40.68 -20.02
N SER A 6 15.24 41.03 -19.28
CA SER A 6 15.98 40.07 -18.44
C SER A 6 15.10 39.48 -17.34
N VAL A 7 14.27 40.29 -16.66
CA VAL A 7 13.34 39.78 -15.63
C VAL A 7 12.32 38.80 -16.23
N SER A 8 11.76 39.12 -17.39
CA SER A 8 10.80 38.23 -18.08
C SER A 8 11.46 36.94 -18.56
N LEU A 9 12.70 37.02 -19.05
CA LEU A 9 13.48 35.86 -19.49
C LEU A 9 13.84 34.94 -18.31
N THR A 10 14.30 35.50 -17.19
CA THR A 10 14.57 34.72 -15.98
C THR A 10 13.30 34.06 -15.46
N ASN A 11 12.17 34.77 -15.44
CA ASN A 11 10.89 34.18 -15.03
C ASN A 11 10.48 33.02 -15.95
N PHE A 12 10.67 33.17 -17.26
CA PHE A 12 10.41 32.09 -18.22
C PHE A 12 11.33 30.88 -18.01
N ILE A 13 12.62 31.10 -17.74
CA ILE A 13 13.57 30.03 -17.45
C ILE A 13 13.21 29.30 -16.16
N VAL A 14 12.84 30.03 -15.11
CA VAL A 14 12.43 29.46 -13.82
C VAL A 14 11.14 28.65 -13.98
N ALA A 15 10.13 29.20 -14.66
CA ALA A 15 8.89 28.48 -14.94
C ALA A 15 9.12 27.23 -15.81
N SER A 16 9.98 27.33 -16.82
CA SER A 16 10.34 26.19 -17.68
C SER A 16 11.10 25.12 -16.89
N SER A 17 11.98 25.53 -15.98
CA SER A 17 12.72 24.62 -15.09
C SER A 17 11.77 23.92 -14.11
N ALA A 18 10.81 24.64 -13.54
CA ALA A 18 9.79 24.08 -12.66
C ALA A 18 8.87 23.10 -13.41
N LEU A 19 8.45 23.44 -14.64
CA LEU A 19 7.65 22.54 -15.48
C LEU A 19 8.43 21.27 -15.84
N CYS A 20 9.72 21.41 -16.18
CA CYS A 20 10.62 20.29 -16.45
C CYS A 20 10.72 19.38 -15.22
N PHE A 21 10.96 19.95 -14.03
CA PHE A 21 11.00 19.19 -12.79
C PHE A 21 9.66 18.48 -12.51
N GLN A 22 8.54 19.15 -12.74
CA GLN A 22 7.21 18.59 -12.53
C GLN A 22 6.93 17.39 -13.45
N VAL A 23 7.34 17.47 -14.71
CA VAL A 23 7.10 16.39 -15.68
C VAL A 23 8.08 15.23 -15.50
N PHE A 24 9.37 15.50 -15.27
CA PHE A 24 10.41 14.46 -15.23
C PHE A 24 10.68 13.88 -13.85
N VAL A 25 10.34 14.58 -12.77
CA VAL A 25 10.59 14.09 -11.42
C VAL A 25 9.27 13.75 -10.76
N LEU A 26 8.36 14.72 -10.62
CA LEU A 26 7.14 14.50 -9.85
C LEU A 26 6.23 13.46 -10.51
N TYR A 27 5.88 13.60 -11.79
CA TYR A 27 4.97 12.67 -12.44
C TYR A 27 5.46 11.20 -12.44
N PRO A 28 6.71 10.89 -12.85
CA PRO A 28 7.20 9.52 -12.79
C PRO A 28 7.41 9.01 -11.36
N TRP A 29 7.81 9.87 -10.41
CA TRP A 29 7.91 9.48 -9.01
C TRP A 29 6.55 9.12 -8.41
N HIS A 30 5.51 9.92 -8.70
CA HIS A 30 4.14 9.62 -8.28
C HIS A 30 3.66 8.28 -8.83
N LYS A 31 3.94 8.00 -10.11
CA LYS A 31 3.56 6.72 -10.72
C LYS A 31 4.27 5.53 -10.06
N GLN A 32 5.58 5.64 -9.82
CA GLN A 32 6.33 4.59 -9.13
C GLN A 32 5.84 4.36 -7.70
N LEU A 33 5.48 5.44 -7.00
CA LEU A 33 4.93 5.36 -5.64
C LEU A 33 3.57 4.68 -5.63
N ASP A 34 2.69 5.02 -6.59
CA ASP A 34 1.35 4.45 -6.70
C ASP A 34 1.41 2.95 -7.04
N ASP A 35 2.26 2.57 -8.00
CA ASP A 35 2.49 1.16 -8.35
C ASP A 35 3.04 0.36 -7.15
N SER A 36 3.97 0.94 -6.39
CA SER A 36 4.54 0.31 -5.19
C SER A 36 3.51 0.21 -4.06
N PHE A 37 2.63 1.21 -3.92
CA PHE A 37 1.57 1.21 -2.93
C PHE A 37 0.49 0.18 -3.25
N GLU A 38 0.13 0.04 -4.53
CA GLU A 38 -0.83 -0.97 -4.99
C GLU A 38 -0.28 -2.39 -4.80
N ALA A 39 1.01 -2.62 -5.09
CA ALA A 39 1.68 -3.87 -4.80
C ALA A 39 1.65 -4.22 -3.30
N LEU A 40 1.97 -3.25 -2.44
CA LEU A 40 1.95 -3.44 -0.99
C LEU A 40 0.54 -3.72 -0.46
N LYS A 41 -0.48 -3.02 -0.97
CA LYS A 41 -1.88 -3.26 -0.60
C LYS A 41 -2.34 -4.66 -0.98
N LYS A 42 -1.91 -5.15 -2.16
CA LYS A 42 -2.22 -6.50 -2.62
C LYS A 42 -1.61 -7.56 -1.70
N GLU A 43 -0.34 -7.39 -1.32
CA GLU A 43 0.31 -8.28 -0.37
C GLU A 43 -0.38 -8.25 1.00
N HIS A 44 -0.70 -7.07 1.53
CA HIS A 44 -1.38 -6.95 2.82
C HIS A 44 -2.76 -7.64 2.81
N MET A 45 -3.51 -7.50 1.71
CA MET A 45 -4.80 -8.19 1.55
C MET A 45 -4.65 -9.71 1.48
N GLN A 46 -3.60 -10.21 0.81
CA GLN A 46 -3.29 -11.64 0.78
C GLN A 46 -2.90 -12.18 2.16
N VAL A 47 -2.15 -11.42 2.93
CA VAL A 47 -1.78 -11.80 4.31
C VAL A 47 -3.03 -11.88 5.19
N LEU A 48 -3.90 -10.88 5.16
CA LEU A 48 -5.16 -10.89 5.91
C LEU A 48 -6.03 -12.10 5.56
N GLN A 49 -6.13 -12.46 4.28
CA GLN A 49 -6.89 -13.64 3.86
C GLN A 49 -6.29 -14.94 4.45
N ARG A 50 -4.96 -15.07 4.48
CA ARG A 50 -4.30 -16.24 5.08
C ARG A 50 -4.53 -16.31 6.58
N GLU A 51 -4.43 -15.19 7.29
CA GLU A 51 -4.69 -15.14 8.72
C GLU A 51 -6.16 -15.49 9.04
N MET A 52 -7.12 -15.04 8.23
CA MET A 52 -8.53 -15.41 8.39
C MET A 52 -8.75 -16.92 8.26
N VAL A 53 -8.11 -17.57 7.28
CA VAL A 53 -8.18 -19.03 7.11
C VAL A 53 -7.56 -19.74 8.32
N GLN A 54 -6.40 -19.29 8.80
CA GLN A 54 -5.76 -19.87 9.99
C GLN A 54 -6.62 -19.74 11.25
N ILE A 55 -7.29 -18.60 11.44
CA ILE A 55 -8.21 -18.40 12.56
C ILE A 55 -9.39 -19.37 12.49
N GLU A 56 -9.92 -19.63 11.30
CA GLU A 56 -11.02 -20.58 11.12
C GLU A 56 -10.58 -22.03 11.38
N GLU A 57 -9.38 -22.41 10.92
CA GLU A 57 -8.79 -23.72 11.23
C GLU A 57 -8.58 -23.91 12.73
N LEU A 58 -7.98 -22.92 13.41
CA LEU A 58 -7.80 -22.93 14.87
C LEU A 58 -9.14 -23.03 15.61
N ARG A 59 -10.18 -22.36 15.10
CA ARG A 59 -11.54 -22.44 15.66
C ARG A 59 -12.11 -23.86 15.49
N SER A 60 -11.97 -24.46 14.32
CA SER A 60 -12.42 -25.84 14.04
C SER A 60 -11.72 -26.86 14.95
N VAL A 61 -10.39 -26.78 15.07
CA VAL A 61 -9.59 -27.65 15.96
C VAL A 61 -10.04 -27.48 17.42
N ARG A 62 -10.25 -26.24 17.87
CA ARG A 62 -10.73 -25.97 19.24
C ARG A 62 -12.12 -26.58 19.49
N GLU A 63 -13.00 -26.57 18.50
CA GLU A 63 -14.34 -27.17 18.63
C GLU A 63 -14.27 -28.69 18.70
N GLN A 64 -13.49 -29.33 17.80
CA GLN A 64 -13.24 -30.77 17.84
C GLN A 64 -12.67 -31.22 19.19
N LEU A 65 -11.72 -30.46 19.74
CA LEU A 65 -11.15 -30.75 21.06
C LEU A 65 -12.20 -30.65 22.18
N ARG A 66 -13.10 -29.66 22.12
CA ARG A 66 -14.21 -29.55 23.09
C ARG A 66 -15.15 -30.74 23.00
N GLU A 67 -15.50 -31.19 21.80
CA GLU A 67 -16.37 -32.36 21.61
C GLU A 67 -15.76 -33.62 22.20
N VAL A 68 -14.47 -33.86 21.93
CA VAL A 68 -13.72 -35.00 22.48
C VAL A 68 -13.69 -34.94 24.01
N MET A 69 -13.37 -33.78 24.59
CA MET A 69 -13.35 -33.58 26.04
C MET A 69 -14.74 -33.76 26.67
N ALA A 70 -15.80 -33.25 26.04
CA ALA A 70 -17.17 -33.42 26.49
C ALA A 70 -17.60 -34.90 26.44
N ARG A 71 -17.17 -35.64 25.41
CA ARG A 71 -17.41 -37.08 25.30
C ARG A 71 -16.68 -37.85 26.39
N GLN A 72 -15.41 -37.53 26.66
CA GLN A 72 -14.64 -38.21 27.71
C GLN A 72 -15.24 -37.95 29.11
N ARG A 73 -15.66 -36.71 29.39
CA ARG A 73 -16.38 -36.33 30.63
C ARG A 73 -17.74 -37.03 30.80
N LYS A 74 -18.36 -37.51 29.72
CA LYS A 74 -19.63 -38.26 29.78
C LYS A 74 -19.44 -39.74 30.11
N TRP A 75 -18.23 -40.26 29.94
CA TRP A 75 -17.88 -41.68 30.14
C TRP A 75 -17.21 -41.94 31.48
N PHE A 76 -16.66 -40.90 32.11
CA PHE A 76 -16.32 -40.87 33.54
C PHE A 76 -17.52 -40.41 34.36
#